data_AF-A0A9W9RHI9-F1
#
_entry.id   AF-A0A9W9RHI9-F1
#
_cell.length_a   1.000
_cell.length_b   1.000
_cell.length_c   1.000
_cell.angle_alpha   90.00
_cell.angle_beta   90.00
_cell.angle_gamma   90.00
#
_symmetry.space_group_name_H-M   'P 1'
#
loop_
_entity.id
_entity.type
_entity.pdbx_description
1 polymer ?
#
loop_
_entity_poly.entity_id
_entity_poly.type
_entity_poly.pdbx_seq_one_letter_code
_entity_poly.pdbx_strand_id
1 'polypeptide(L)'
;MVSSYYDQYHPTWCLEAVPRQQKKWLSFFTLRFAAALCQMTVVICFAWAYTEHEKPVAYIDGLGSAWSSINLGTAAYAFLWSVVFLLVVLIFNCRVHPGTSITFDCLAFLAQIITVSFYVNEFAEYQHGGYSENTEEAKRLYGVECFGIAMMFLGL
;
A
#
# COMPACT_ATOMS: atom_id res chain seq x y z
N MET A 1 43.63 -23.22 36.89
CA MET A 1 44.08 -23.54 35.51
C MET A 1 43.01 -24.48 34.95
N VAL A 2 42.28 -24.21 33.87
CA VAL A 2 42.47 -23.34 32.71
C VAL A 2 41.10 -22.78 32.28
N SER A 3 41.14 -21.51 31.88
CA SER A 3 40.16 -20.72 31.14
C SER A 3 39.34 -21.46 30.08
N SER A 4 38.05 -21.16 29.98
CA SER A 4 37.54 -20.56 28.74
C SER A 4 36.24 -19.81 28.98
N TYR A 5 36.40 -18.53 29.30
CA TYR A 5 35.47 -17.48 28.91
C TYR A 5 35.39 -17.48 27.38
N TYR A 6 34.46 -18.22 26.80
CA TYR A 6 33.96 -17.85 25.47
C TYR A 6 32.90 -16.79 25.67
N ASP A 7 33.41 -15.57 25.90
CA ASP A 7 32.76 -14.32 25.52
C ASP A 7 32.45 -14.41 24.01
N GLN A 8 31.32 -15.03 23.67
CA GLN A 8 30.70 -14.84 22.37
C GLN A 8 29.91 -13.53 22.44
N TYR A 9 30.63 -12.42 22.34
CA TYR A 9 30.11 -11.15 21.82
C TYR A 9 29.67 -11.39 20.37
N HIS A 10 28.55 -12.08 20.18
CA HIS A 10 27.82 -11.94 18.94
C HIS A 10 27.16 -10.56 18.99
N PRO A 11 27.44 -9.67 18.02
CA PRO A 11 26.74 -8.41 17.95
C PRO A 11 25.24 -8.73 17.91
N THR A 12 24.49 -8.17 18.86
CA THR A 12 23.03 -8.25 19.00
C THR A 12 22.25 -7.76 17.77
N TRP A 13 22.97 -7.37 16.73
CA TRP A 13 22.51 -6.83 15.46
C TRP A 13 22.52 -7.86 14.32
N CYS A 14 23.01 -9.09 14.54
CA CYS A 14 22.85 -10.15 13.54
C CYS A 14 21.38 -10.60 13.49
N LEU A 15 20.68 -10.30 12.40
CA LEU A 15 19.35 -10.83 12.07
C LEU A 15 19.26 -12.36 12.25
N GLU A 16 20.39 -13.07 12.09
CA GLU A 16 20.49 -14.51 12.30
C GLU A 16 20.35 -14.96 13.76
N ALA A 17 20.66 -14.12 14.74
CA ALA A 17 20.59 -14.44 16.17
C ALA A 17 19.17 -14.37 16.76
N VAL A 18 18.20 -13.83 16.00
CA VAL A 18 16.81 -13.75 16.42
C VAL A 18 16.17 -15.16 16.39
N PRO A 19 15.56 -15.64 17.50
CA PRO A 19 14.83 -16.91 17.54
C PRO A 19 13.85 -17.05 16.37
N ARG A 20 13.69 -18.25 15.78
CA ARG A 20 12.83 -18.48 14.60
C ARG A 20 11.40 -17.93 14.74
N GLN A 21 10.83 -17.95 15.95
CA GLN A 21 9.50 -17.35 16.18
C GLN A 21 9.55 -15.82 16.13
N GLN A 22 10.55 -15.18 16.74
CA GLN A 22 10.74 -13.73 16.67
C GLN A 22 11.07 -13.25 15.24
N LYS A 23 11.75 -14.07 14.42
CA LYS A 23 11.96 -13.79 12.99
C LYS A 23 10.64 -13.71 12.22
N LYS A 24 9.69 -14.61 12.49
CA LYS A 24 8.36 -14.58 11.85
C LYS A 24 7.59 -13.30 12.20
N TRP A 25 7.62 -12.90 13.47
CA TRP A 25 7.00 -11.66 13.92
C TRP A 25 7.66 -10.43 13.28
N LEU A 26 9.00 -10.39 13.25
CA LEU A 26 9.74 -9.30 12.62
C LEU A 26 9.43 -9.19 11.13
N SER A 27 9.47 -10.30 10.37
CA SER A 27 9.09 -10.32 8.96
C SER A 27 7.66 -9.86 8.74
N PHE A 28 6.72 -10.27 9.60
CA PHE A 28 5.33 -9.85 9.51
C PHE A 28 5.15 -8.35 9.74
N PHE A 29 5.80 -7.78 10.76
CA PHE A 29 5.74 -6.34 11.01
C PHE A 29 6.40 -5.53 9.89
N THR A 30 7.54 -6.00 9.37
CA THR A 30 8.22 -5.34 8.25
C THR A 30 7.36 -5.35 6.99
N LEU A 31 6.73 -6.48 6.66
CA LEU A 31 5.81 -6.58 5.53
C LEU A 31 4.62 -5.62 5.72
N ARG A 32 4.04 -5.58 6.92
CA ARG A 32 2.89 -4.72 7.19
C ARG A 32 3.25 -3.23 7.18
N PHE A 33 4.45 -2.88 7.63
CA PHE A 33 4.97 -1.52 7.53
C PHE A 33 5.23 -1.12 6.08
N ALA A 34 5.84 -2.00 5.29
CA ALA A 34 6.04 -1.78 3.85
C ALA A 34 4.71 -1.63 3.11
N ALA A 35 3.72 -2.48 3.41
CA ALA A 35 2.36 -2.36 2.89
C ALA A 35 1.76 -1.00 3.27
N ALA A 36 1.84 -0.58 4.54
CA ALA A 36 1.35 0.73 4.96
C ALA A 36 2.00 1.90 4.19
N LEU A 37 3.31 1.85 3.93
CA LEU A 37 4.00 2.87 3.12
C LEU A 37 3.52 2.85 1.66
N CYS A 38 3.31 1.67 1.08
CA CYS A 38 2.75 1.55 -0.26
C CYS A 38 1.35 2.16 -0.31
N GLN A 39 0.48 1.80 0.63
CA GLN A 39 -0.88 2.32 0.71
C GLN A 39 -0.92 3.84 0.96
N MET A 40 -0.01 4.39 1.77
CA MET A 40 0.12 5.83 1.94
C MET A 40 0.51 6.53 0.63
N THR A 41 1.41 5.93 -0.15
CA THR A 41 1.81 6.46 -1.46
C THR A 41 0.62 6.46 -2.42
N VAL A 42 -0.14 5.37 -2.45
CA VAL A 42 -1.38 5.24 -3.24
C VAL A 42 -2.38 6.33 -2.86
N VAL A 43 -2.60 6.55 -1.56
CA VAL A 43 -3.50 7.61 -1.06
C VAL A 43 -3.07 8.99 -1.58
N ILE A 44 -1.77 9.30 -1.54
CA ILE A 44 -1.25 10.58 -2.04
C ILE A 44 -1.46 10.71 -3.55
N CYS A 45 -1.13 9.66 -4.31
CA CYS A 45 -1.28 9.66 -5.77
C CYS A 45 -2.74 9.85 -6.19
N PHE A 46 -3.67 9.08 -5.62
CA PHE A 46 -5.08 9.15 -6.00
C PHE A 46 -5.82 10.35 -5.41
N ALA A 47 -5.41 10.86 -4.26
CA ALA A 47 -5.94 12.14 -3.75
C ALA A 47 -5.58 13.28 -4.71
N TRP A 48 -4.33 13.31 -5.19
CA TRP A 48 -3.93 14.30 -6.18
C TRP A 48 -4.63 14.08 -7.52
N ALA A 49 -4.62 12.85 -8.06
CA ALA A 49 -5.27 12.52 -9.33
C ALA A 49 -6.77 12.88 -9.31
N TYR A 50 -7.47 12.57 -8.22
CA TYR A 50 -8.87 12.95 -8.02
C TYR A 50 -9.09 14.47 -8.19
N THR A 51 -8.24 15.30 -7.57
CA THR A 51 -8.35 16.76 -7.70
C THR A 51 -7.98 17.30 -9.09
N GLU A 52 -7.10 16.60 -9.82
CA GLU A 52 -6.77 16.98 -11.20
C GLU A 52 -7.90 16.60 -12.17
N HIS A 53 -8.64 15.52 -11.87
CA HIS A 53 -9.84 15.15 -12.63
C HIS A 53 -11.00 16.14 -12.49
N GLU A 54 -11.04 16.92 -11.41
CA GLU A 54 -12.02 18.00 -11.24
C GLU A 54 -11.66 19.27 -12.05
N LYS A 55 -10.45 19.35 -12.61
CA LYS A 55 -9.99 20.47 -13.44
C LYS A 55 -10.27 20.23 -14.92
N PRO A 56 -10.32 21.29 -15.76
CA PRO A 56 -10.57 21.15 -17.18
C PRO A 56 -9.49 20.36 -17.96
N VAL A 57 -8.37 20.04 -17.32
CA VAL A 57 -7.28 19.19 -17.86
C VAL A 57 -7.78 17.79 -18.24
N ALA A 58 -8.81 17.30 -17.53
CA ALA A 58 -9.43 16.00 -17.72
C ALA A 58 -10.94 16.13 -17.96
N TYR A 59 -11.41 17.23 -18.55
CA TYR A 59 -12.84 17.55 -18.73
C TYR A 59 -13.65 16.51 -19.52
N ILE A 60 -12.99 15.55 -20.18
CA ILE A 60 -13.61 14.45 -20.95
C ILE A 60 -13.50 13.11 -20.20
N ASP A 61 -12.93 13.09 -18.99
CA ASP A 61 -12.66 11.88 -18.22
C ASP A 61 -13.94 11.38 -17.53
N GLY A 62 -14.69 10.55 -18.26
CA GLY A 62 -16.04 10.13 -17.88
C GLY A 62 -16.13 9.50 -16.48
N LEU A 63 -15.16 8.67 -16.09
CA LEU A 63 -15.16 7.94 -14.81
C LEU A 63 -13.81 7.98 -14.06
N GLY A 64 -12.75 8.60 -14.59
CA GLY A 64 -11.42 8.64 -13.95
C GLY A 64 -11.43 9.25 -12.55
N SER A 65 -12.22 10.30 -12.31
CA SER A 65 -12.46 10.86 -10.98
C SER A 65 -13.12 9.85 -10.03
N ALA A 66 -14.17 9.16 -10.49
CA ALA A 66 -14.89 8.18 -9.70
C ALA A 66 -13.96 7.02 -9.32
N TRP A 67 -13.21 6.46 -10.25
CA TRP A 67 -12.27 5.38 -9.98
C TRP A 67 -11.10 5.80 -9.09
N SER A 68 -10.58 7.02 -9.29
CA SER A 68 -9.57 7.60 -8.39
C SER A 68 -10.09 7.71 -6.96
N SER A 69 -11.34 8.17 -6.78
CA SER A 69 -11.96 8.27 -5.45
C SER A 69 -12.19 6.91 -4.79
N ILE A 70 -12.58 5.90 -5.57
CA ILE A 70 -12.82 4.54 -5.08
C ILE A 70 -11.49 3.89 -4.65
N ASN A 71 -10.45 3.97 -5.49
CA ASN A 71 -9.12 3.46 -5.17
C ASN A 71 -8.49 4.21 -3.99
N LEU A 72 -8.72 5.51 -3.88
CA LEU A 72 -8.36 6.30 -2.70
C LEU A 72 -9.02 5.75 -1.44
N GLY A 73 -10.32 5.45 -1.48
CA GLY A 73 -11.06 4.90 -0.35
C GLY A 73 -10.55 3.52 0.09
N THR A 74 -10.32 2.61 -0.86
CA THR A 74 -9.82 1.26 -0.55
C THR A 74 -8.37 1.28 -0.06
N ALA A 75 -7.52 2.17 -0.60
CA ALA A 75 -6.17 2.41 -0.11
C ALA A 75 -6.14 3.00 1.30
N ALA A 76 -6.99 4.00 1.57
CA ALA A 76 -7.13 4.60 2.89
C ALA A 76 -7.56 3.58 3.95
N TYR A 77 -8.51 2.69 3.61
CA TYR A 77 -8.91 1.60 4.48
C TYR A 77 -7.74 0.65 4.81
N ALA A 78 -7.00 0.19 3.80
CA ALA A 78 -5.86 -0.72 4.01
C ALA A 78 -4.73 -0.07 4.82
N PHE A 79 -4.47 1.22 4.58
CA PHE A 79 -3.54 2.02 5.36
C PHE A 79 -3.99 2.12 6.82
N LEU A 80 -5.22 2.55 7.06
CA LEU A 80 -5.78 2.69 8.41
C LEU A 80 -5.74 1.36 9.15
N TRP A 81 -6.12 0.27 8.51
CA TRP A 81 -6.07 -1.05 9.12
C TRP A 81 -4.65 -1.47 9.50
N SER A 82 -3.68 -1.22 8.61
CA SER A 82 -2.26 -1.51 8.90
C SER A 82 -1.74 -0.68 10.07
N VAL A 83 -2.09 0.61 10.14
CA VAL A 83 -1.73 1.51 11.24
C VAL A 83 -2.39 1.06 12.54
N VAL A 84 -3.69 0.80 12.56
CA VAL A 84 -4.41 0.32 13.76
C VAL A 84 -3.77 -0.95 14.28
N PHE A 85 -3.47 -1.90 13.41
CA PHE A 85 -2.82 -3.14 13.82
C PHE A 85 -1.44 -2.88 14.45
N LEU A 86 -0.60 -2.05 13.81
CA LEU A 86 0.72 -1.70 14.35
C LEU A 86 0.59 -0.98 15.70
N LEU A 87 -0.36 -0.05 15.85
CA LEU A 87 -0.61 0.62 17.12
C LEU A 87 -1.00 -0.37 18.22
N VAL A 88 -1.99 -1.24 17.95
CA VAL A 88 -2.50 -2.22 18.92
C VAL A 88 -1.40 -3.20 19.35
N VAL A 89 -0.62 -3.71 18.41
CA VAL A 89 0.38 -4.75 18.72
C VAL A 89 1.69 -4.17 19.23
N LEU A 90 2.17 -3.06 18.68
CA LEU A 90 3.50 -2.51 19.00
C LEU A 90 3.46 -1.50 20.14
N ILE A 91 2.43 -0.63 20.19
CA ILE A 91 2.31 0.40 21.23
C ILE A 91 1.55 -0.13 22.43
N PHE A 92 0.37 -0.72 22.19
CA PHE A 92 -0.48 -1.21 23.29
C PHE A 92 -0.13 -2.63 23.73
N ASN A 93 0.83 -3.30 23.07
CA ASN A 93 1.27 -4.67 23.35
C ASN A 93 0.09 -5.66 23.49
N CYS A 94 -0.98 -5.41 22.73
CA CYS A 94 -2.22 -6.16 22.80
C CYS A 94 -2.19 -7.31 21.80
N ARG A 95 -2.67 -8.48 22.23
CA ARG A 95 -2.77 -9.65 21.36
C ARG A 95 -4.00 -9.54 20.47
N VAL A 96 -3.77 -9.34 19.17
CA VAL A 96 -4.83 -9.38 18.15
C VAL A 96 -5.13 -10.85 17.83
N HIS A 97 -6.43 -11.20 17.77
CA HIS A 97 -6.84 -12.54 17.35
C HIS A 97 -6.45 -12.76 15.87
N PRO A 98 -5.82 -13.89 15.52
CA PRO A 98 -5.34 -14.11 14.15
C PRO A 98 -6.46 -14.05 13.11
N GLY A 99 -7.67 -14.51 13.48
CA GLY A 99 -8.85 -14.40 12.63
C GLY A 99 -9.22 -12.95 12.30
N THR A 100 -9.07 -12.02 13.25
CA THR A 100 -9.30 -10.59 13.02
C THR A 100 -8.30 -10.05 12.00
N SER A 101 -7.00 -10.33 12.16
CA SER A 101 -6.01 -9.91 11.14
C SER A 101 -6.39 -10.41 9.76
N ILE A 102 -6.62 -11.71 9.62
CA ILE A 102 -6.91 -12.34 8.33
C ILE A 102 -8.17 -11.76 7.69
N THR A 103 -9.27 -11.58 8.45
CA THR A 103 -10.52 -11.06 7.88
C THR A 103 -10.36 -9.64 7.33
N PHE A 104 -9.78 -8.73 8.11
CA PHE A 104 -9.61 -7.34 7.68
C PHE A 104 -8.55 -7.21 6.57
N ASP A 105 -7.48 -8.02 6.62
CA ASP A 105 -6.47 -8.11 5.55
C ASP A 105 -7.11 -8.64 4.24
N CYS A 106 -7.95 -9.68 4.32
CA CYS A 106 -8.69 -10.19 3.16
C CYS A 106 -9.69 -9.18 2.60
N LEU A 107 -10.39 -8.42 3.44
CA LEU A 107 -11.31 -7.37 2.99
C LEU A 107 -10.55 -6.26 2.25
N ALA A 108 -9.39 -5.84 2.78
CA ALA A 108 -8.54 -4.85 2.13
C ALA A 108 -8.05 -5.37 0.78
N PHE A 109 -7.52 -6.60 0.76
CA PHE A 109 -7.04 -7.26 -0.45
C PHE A 109 -8.12 -7.37 -1.53
N LEU A 110 -9.31 -7.87 -1.17
CA LEU A 110 -10.42 -8.05 -2.12
C LEU A 110 -10.93 -6.69 -2.64
N ALA A 111 -11.09 -5.70 -1.76
CA ALA A 111 -11.52 -4.37 -2.17
C ALA A 111 -10.53 -3.77 -3.18
N GLN A 112 -9.24 -3.82 -2.88
CA GLN A 112 -8.20 -3.24 -3.73
C GLN A 112 -8.02 -4.00 -5.04
N ILE A 113 -8.00 -5.33 -5.03
CA ILE A 113 -7.80 -6.10 -6.25
C ILE A 113 -8.97 -5.92 -7.22
N ILE A 114 -10.20 -5.82 -6.70
CA ILE A 114 -11.38 -5.54 -7.52
C ILE A 114 -11.27 -4.13 -8.11
N THR A 115 -11.08 -3.11 -7.27
CA THR A 115 -11.13 -1.71 -7.74
C THR A 115 -9.96 -1.37 -8.67
N VAL A 116 -8.76 -1.88 -8.39
CA VAL A 116 -7.60 -1.66 -9.27
C VAL A 116 -7.76 -2.40 -10.60
N SER A 117 -8.37 -3.60 -10.61
CA SER A 117 -8.58 -4.36 -11.85
C SER A 117 -9.57 -3.67 -12.78
N PHE A 118 -10.70 -3.19 -12.23
CA PHE A 118 -11.66 -2.40 -13.00
C PHE A 118 -11.04 -1.10 -13.48
N TYR A 119 -10.28 -0.43 -12.62
CA TYR A 119 -9.61 0.81 -13.01
C TYR A 119 -8.60 0.59 -14.13
N VAL A 120 -7.77 -0.46 -14.08
CA VAL A 120 -6.84 -0.82 -15.18
C VAL A 120 -7.57 -1.15 -16.48
N ASN A 121 -8.72 -1.85 -16.40
CA ASN A 121 -9.51 -2.16 -17.59
C ASN A 121 -10.00 -0.89 -18.28
N GLU A 122 -10.54 0.04 -17.49
CA GLU A 122 -10.95 1.36 -17.98
C GLU A 122 -9.73 2.12 -18.52
N PHE A 123 -8.62 2.13 -17.77
CA PHE A 123 -7.37 2.79 -18.16
C PHE A 123 -6.81 2.35 -19.52
N ALA A 124 -6.96 1.06 -19.85
CA ALA A 124 -6.55 0.48 -21.12
C ALA A 124 -7.39 1.02 -22.29
N GLU A 125 -8.69 1.27 -22.08
CA GLU A 125 -9.55 1.91 -23.07
C GLU A 125 -9.17 3.41 -23.24
N TYR A 126 -8.77 4.10 -22.17
CA TYR A 126 -8.29 5.49 -22.23
C TYR A 126 -6.95 5.65 -22.97
N GLN A 127 -6.06 4.66 -22.97
CA GLN A 127 -4.82 4.68 -23.78
C GLN A 127 -5.08 4.78 -25.29
N HIS A 128 -6.29 4.43 -25.76
CA HIS A 128 -6.66 4.48 -27.18
C HIS A 128 -7.25 5.83 -27.63
N GLY A 129 -7.31 6.85 -26.77
CA GLY A 129 -7.71 8.21 -27.18
C GLY A 129 -8.40 9.06 -26.12
N GLY A 130 -8.45 8.62 -24.86
CA GLY A 130 -9.20 9.27 -23.78
C GLY A 130 -8.53 10.50 -23.18
N TYR A 131 -7.18 10.55 -23.18
CA TYR A 131 -6.45 11.81 -22.99
C TYR A 131 -6.42 12.57 -24.32
N SER A 132 -7.54 13.23 -24.66
CA SER A 132 -7.71 13.88 -25.96
C SER A 132 -6.75 15.05 -26.19
N GLU A 133 -6.17 15.58 -25.12
CA GLU A 133 -5.21 16.68 -25.17
C GLU A 133 -3.81 16.18 -24.82
N ASN A 134 -2.89 16.33 -25.77
CA ASN A 134 -1.48 15.94 -25.64
C ASN A 134 -0.71 16.94 -24.75
N THR A 135 -1.35 17.46 -23.70
CA THR A 135 -0.80 18.45 -22.78
C THR A 135 0.18 17.78 -21.83
N GLU A 136 1.16 18.54 -21.33
CA GLU A 136 2.09 18.03 -20.33
C GLU A 136 1.36 17.64 -19.02
N GLU A 137 0.25 18.30 -18.73
CA GLU A 137 -0.57 18.05 -17.54
C GLU A 137 -1.28 16.69 -17.62
N ALA A 138 -1.87 16.34 -18.78
CA ALA A 138 -2.45 15.03 -19.04
C ALA A 138 -1.42 13.89 -18.91
N LYS A 139 -0.20 14.08 -19.46
CA LYS A 139 0.90 13.12 -19.33
C LYS A 139 1.34 12.94 -17.88
N ARG A 140 1.36 14.03 -17.10
CA ARG A 140 1.69 13.99 -15.68
C ARG A 140 0.62 13.25 -14.87
N LEU A 141 -0.67 13.51 -15.15
CA LEU A 141 -1.79 12.82 -14.52
C LEU A 141 -1.71 11.31 -14.75
N TYR A 142 -1.57 10.90 -16.02
CA TYR A 142 -1.38 9.51 -16.41
C TYR A 142 -0.19 8.85 -15.69
N GLY A 143 0.94 9.55 -15.59
CA GLY A 143 2.12 9.03 -14.90
C GLY A 143 1.91 8.79 -13.41
N VAL A 144 1.19 9.70 -12.73
CA VAL A 144 0.88 9.56 -11.31
C VAL A 144 -0.12 8.43 -11.06
N GLU A 145 -1.13 8.28 -11.92
CA GLU A 145 -2.09 7.19 -11.84
C GLU A 145 -1.43 5.82 -12.08
N CYS A 146 -0.57 5.70 -13.09
CA CYS A 146 0.22 4.49 -13.34
C CYS A 146 1.09 4.11 -12.13
N PHE A 147 1.76 5.10 -11.55
CA PHE A 147 2.57 4.90 -10.35
C PHE A 147 1.70 4.49 -9.16
N GLY A 148 0.54 5.13 -8.96
CA GLY A 148 -0.44 4.76 -7.93
C GLY A 148 -0.94 3.31 -8.09
N ILE A 149 -1.28 2.88 -9.31
CA ILE A 149 -1.67 1.51 -9.62
C ILE A 149 -0.54 0.53 -9.28
N ALA A 150 0.70 0.83 -9.67
CA ALA A 150 1.85 -0.02 -9.36
C ALA A 150 2.07 -0.16 -7.85
N MET A 151 1.92 0.94 -7.11
CA MET A 151 2.04 0.93 -5.65
C MET A 151 0.87 0.19 -4.97
N MET A 152 -0.34 0.20 -5.56
CA MET A 152 -1.44 -0.64 -5.08
C MET A 152 -1.09 -2.12 -5.18
N PHE A 153 -0.62 -2.57 -6.34
CA PHE A 153 -0.22 -3.98 -6.52
C PHE A 153 0.95 -4.38 -5.63
N LEU A 154 1.90 -3.46 -5.39
CA LEU A 154 3.03 -3.72 -4.48
C LEU A 154 2.59 -3.81 -3.01
N GLY A 155 1.52 -3.10 -2.65
CA GLY A 155 1.00 -3.03 -1.29
C GLY A 155 -0.02 -4.12 -0.93
N LEU A 156 -0.38 -5.00 -1.86
CA LEU A 156 -1.19 -6.21 -1.66
C LEU A 156 -0.34 -7.35 -1.08
#